data_AF-A0A8H2XZ65-F1
#
_entry.id   AF-A0A8H2XZ65-F1
#
_cell.length_a   1.000
_cell.length_b   1.000
_cell.length_c   1.000
_cell.angle_alpha   90.00
_cell.angle_beta   90.00
_cell.angle_gamma   90.00
#
_symmetry.space_group_name_H-M   'P 1'
#
loop_
_entity.id
_entity.type
_entity.pdbx_description
1 polymer ?
#
loop_
_entity_poly.entity_id
_entity_poly.type
_entity_poly.pdbx_seq_one_letter_code
_entity_poly.pdbx_strand_id
1 'polypeptide(L)'
;MYTETVIDFDFTIDISHHLRQLPPVLWTVPDDEPTYRGRMKREVLTDTMGGIRRVSRRILKAGQAWREKREKWGLPPWVSMADQSEMTRAATPADESIPTRSELTLRQWADRYCASNKSMKSFKFRKVVYGWNVDALTQVVRATIQRVSYTRSPTVTVQFTTSASEIDIRPSSSFSRALSKTWVVVLLWISLIYPFIWLYNQFHGGRWEVAGSAFPLRTWKHCEDSVPGESAETYRRRTFKEVTGDVASLTSQRSEGADDRILVETPNGVSQLVGTAERDWFLTWESTIIHCVTARVQEAAPIITPHALHATALLDDLRPPVIDRFAGLGLQRDHRYTGFANLGI
;
A
#
# COMPACT_ATOMS: atom_id res chain seq x y z
N MET A 1 -0.13 12.75 41.00
CA MET A 1 0.24 11.43 40.46
C MET A 1 1.20 11.66 39.32
N TYR A 2 2.42 11.16 39.42
CA TYR A 2 3.44 11.23 38.38
C TYR A 2 3.40 9.90 37.61
N THR A 3 3.29 9.97 36.28
CA THR A 3 3.30 8.81 35.38
C THR A 3 4.50 8.95 34.45
N GLU A 4 5.49 8.09 34.61
CA GLU A 4 6.66 8.02 33.74
C GLU A 4 6.44 6.98 32.64
N THR A 5 6.74 7.35 31.39
CA THR A 5 6.70 6.41 30.26
C THR A 5 8.11 5.92 30.00
N VAL A 6 8.40 4.68 30.38
CA VAL A 6 9.69 4.04 30.10
C VAL A 6 9.58 3.30 28.76
N ILE A 7 10.49 3.62 27.83
CA ILE A 7 10.60 2.94 26.55
C ILE A 7 11.58 1.79 26.73
N ASP A 8 11.12 0.55 26.55
CA ASP A 8 11.98 -0.62 26.65
C ASP A 8 12.77 -0.87 25.36
N PHE A 9 12.12 -0.73 24.21
CA PHE A 9 12.74 -0.90 22.89
C PHE A 9 12.09 0.08 21.89
N ASP A 10 12.89 0.55 20.94
CA ASP A 10 12.45 1.41 19.85
C ASP A 10 13.42 1.24 18.67
N PHE A 11 12.97 0.59 17.61
CA PHE A 11 13.78 0.36 16.42
C PHE A 11 12.90 0.40 15.18
N THR A 12 13.54 0.65 14.03
CA THR A 12 12.86 0.72 12.74
C THR A 12 13.49 -0.27 11.77
N ILE A 13 12.71 -0.83 10.85
CA ILE A 13 13.18 -1.74 9.80
C ILE A 13 12.93 -1.08 8.45
N ASP A 14 13.95 -1.00 7.60
CA ASP A 14 13.82 -0.42 6.26
C ASP A 14 13.30 -1.43 5.23
N ILE A 15 12.06 -1.23 4.80
CA ILE A 15 11.41 -2.02 3.74
C ILE A 15 11.64 -1.44 2.33
N SER A 16 12.37 -0.33 2.19
CA SER A 16 12.54 0.38 0.92
C SER A 16 13.20 -0.46 -0.17
N HIS A 17 14.00 -1.45 0.20
CA HIS A 17 14.65 -2.35 -0.74
C HIS A 17 13.65 -3.21 -1.54
N HIS A 18 12.55 -3.64 -0.92
CA HIS A 18 11.47 -4.36 -1.59
C HIS A 18 10.71 -3.47 -2.58
N LEU A 19 10.57 -2.17 -2.28
CA LEU A 19 9.88 -1.22 -3.14
C LEU A 19 10.62 -0.91 -4.45
N ARG A 20 11.94 -1.17 -4.51
CA ARG A 20 12.76 -0.91 -5.71
C ARG A 20 12.71 -2.04 -6.73
N GLN A 21 12.21 -3.22 -6.33
CA GLN A 21 12.18 -4.41 -7.20
C GLN A 21 11.10 -4.30 -8.28
N LEU A 22 10.04 -3.55 -8.01
CA LEU A 22 8.90 -3.38 -8.90
C LEU A 22 8.75 -1.93 -9.33
N PRO A 23 8.36 -1.66 -10.59
CA PRO A 23 8.15 -0.30 -11.07
C PRO A 23 6.93 0.33 -10.37
N PRO A 24 6.97 1.64 -10.08
CA PRO A 24 5.80 2.34 -9.57
C PRO A 24 4.71 2.48 -10.63
N VAL A 25 3.46 2.43 -10.17
CA VAL A 25 2.27 2.58 -11.00
C VAL A 25 1.67 3.96 -10.78
N LEU A 26 1.55 4.75 -11.85
CA LEU A 26 0.81 6.01 -11.81
C LEU A 26 -0.68 5.72 -11.78
N TRP A 27 -1.40 6.37 -10.87
CA TRP A 27 -2.82 6.12 -10.69
C TRP A 27 -3.62 7.41 -10.53
N THR A 28 -4.91 7.31 -10.84
CA THR A 28 -5.88 8.37 -10.60
C THR A 28 -7.00 7.88 -9.70
N VAL A 29 -7.55 8.79 -8.89
CA VAL A 29 -8.62 8.50 -7.94
C VAL A 29 -9.89 8.12 -8.70
N PRO A 30 -10.54 6.99 -8.37
CA PRO A 30 -11.81 6.58 -8.98
C PRO A 30 -12.87 7.68 -8.92
N ASP A 31 -13.77 7.71 -9.90
CA ASP A 31 -14.71 8.82 -10.04
C ASP A 31 -15.79 8.87 -8.97
N ASP A 32 -16.15 7.71 -8.42
CA ASP A 32 -17.06 7.53 -7.30
C ASP A 32 -16.45 7.95 -5.94
N GLU A 33 -15.12 8.07 -5.86
CA GLU A 33 -14.44 8.43 -4.62
C GLU A 33 -14.43 9.96 -4.41
N PRO A 34 -14.86 10.45 -3.22
CA PRO A 34 -14.93 11.88 -2.96
C PRO A 34 -13.54 12.49 -2.78
N THR A 35 -13.10 13.25 -3.77
CA THR A 35 -11.80 13.93 -3.76
C THR A 35 -11.88 15.38 -4.24
N TYR A 36 -10.82 16.16 -4.07
CA TYR A 36 -10.77 17.52 -4.58
C TYR A 36 -10.40 17.50 -6.07
N ARG A 37 -11.30 17.99 -6.93
CA ARG A 37 -11.16 18.00 -8.40
C ARG A 37 -11.09 19.43 -8.97
N GLY A 38 -10.50 20.35 -8.20
CA GLY A 38 -10.27 21.74 -8.58
C GLY A 38 -11.05 22.77 -7.78
N ARG A 39 -12.01 22.38 -6.94
CA ARG A 39 -12.66 23.25 -5.95
C ARG A 39 -12.12 23.01 -4.54
N MET A 40 -12.41 23.92 -3.60
CA MET A 40 -12.11 23.75 -2.17
C MET A 40 -13.12 22.83 -1.44
N LYS A 41 -13.84 22.00 -2.19
CA LYS A 41 -14.81 21.02 -1.68
C LYS A 41 -14.52 19.68 -2.36
N ARG A 42 -14.74 18.58 -1.63
CA ARG A 42 -14.65 17.23 -2.18
C ARG A 42 -15.88 16.93 -3.04
N GLU A 43 -15.63 16.35 -4.19
CA GLU A 43 -16.58 16.15 -5.27
C GLU A 43 -16.39 14.74 -5.85
N VAL A 44 -17.50 14.18 -6.35
CA VAL A 44 -17.58 12.89 -7.04
C VAL A 44 -17.98 13.18 -8.48
N LEU A 45 -17.32 12.54 -9.44
CA LEU A 45 -17.71 12.60 -10.84
C LEU A 45 -18.84 11.60 -11.07
N THR A 46 -19.86 11.99 -11.81
CA THR A 46 -21.00 11.12 -12.13
C THR A 46 -21.07 10.99 -13.64
N ASP A 47 -21.08 9.75 -14.14
CA ASP A 47 -20.94 9.35 -15.55
C ASP A 47 -21.91 10.02 -16.53
N THR A 48 -22.99 10.63 -16.05
CA THR A 48 -24.08 10.97 -16.96
C THR A 48 -23.89 12.25 -17.75
N MET A 49 -23.16 13.28 -17.29
CA MET A 49 -22.91 14.53 -18.07
C MET A 49 -21.80 15.42 -17.46
N GLY A 50 -20.72 14.86 -16.90
CA GLY A 50 -19.67 15.67 -16.25
C GLY A 50 -20.21 16.51 -15.07
N GLY A 51 -21.38 16.12 -14.54
CA GLY A 51 -22.08 16.78 -13.47
C GLY A 51 -21.36 16.53 -12.15
N ILE A 52 -20.64 17.54 -11.69
CA ILE A 52 -20.02 17.55 -10.37
C ILE A 52 -21.13 17.60 -9.32
N ARG A 53 -21.38 16.50 -8.60
CA ARG A 53 -22.38 16.46 -7.53
C ARG A 53 -21.75 16.80 -6.18
N ARG A 54 -22.43 17.66 -5.41
CA ARG A 54 -22.06 17.91 -4.02
C ARG A 54 -22.28 16.65 -3.18
N VAL A 55 -21.21 16.22 -2.52
CA VAL A 55 -21.19 14.99 -1.73
C VAL A 55 -21.79 15.22 -0.35
N SER A 56 -22.67 14.31 0.09
CA SER A 56 -23.23 14.31 1.46
C SER A 56 -22.15 13.98 2.49
N ARG A 57 -22.29 14.49 3.73
CA ARG A 57 -21.38 14.15 4.85
C ARG A 57 -21.25 12.65 5.07
N ARG A 58 -22.32 11.87 4.83
CA ARG A 58 -22.29 10.40 4.95
C ARG A 58 -21.32 9.76 3.96
N ILE A 59 -21.36 10.18 2.69
CA ILE A 59 -20.47 9.69 1.64
C ILE A 59 -19.03 10.12 1.92
N LEU A 60 -18.80 11.33 2.42
CA LEU A 60 -17.45 11.77 2.83
C LEU A 60 -16.85 10.87 3.93
N LYS A 61 -17.65 10.51 4.93
CA LYS A 61 -17.22 9.58 5.99
C LYS A 61 -16.99 8.18 5.44
N ALA A 62 -17.87 7.68 4.58
CA ALA A 62 -17.72 6.37 3.93
C ALA A 62 -16.43 6.30 3.09
N GLY A 63 -16.16 7.31 2.26
CA GLY A 63 -14.91 7.38 1.48
C GLY A 63 -13.65 7.53 2.34
N GLN A 64 -13.74 8.18 3.50
CA GLN A 64 -12.63 8.21 4.45
C GLN A 64 -12.38 6.84 5.08
N ALA A 65 -13.44 6.20 5.62
CA ALA A 65 -13.34 4.87 6.20
C ALA A 65 -12.85 3.84 5.16
N TRP A 66 -13.29 3.97 3.91
CA TRP A 66 -12.80 3.14 2.82
C TRP A 66 -11.31 3.32 2.58
N ARG A 67 -10.82 4.56 2.47
CA ARG A 67 -9.39 4.82 2.32
C ARG A 67 -8.55 4.21 3.43
N GLU A 68 -8.98 4.39 4.69
CA GLU A 68 -8.29 3.85 5.85
C GLU A 68 -8.28 2.30 5.81
N LYS A 69 -9.40 1.68 5.44
CA LYS A 69 -9.52 0.24 5.30
C LYS A 69 -8.64 -0.29 4.16
N ARG A 70 -8.65 0.40 3.01
CA ARG A 70 -7.87 0.09 1.81
C ARG A 70 -6.37 0.12 2.10
N GLU A 71 -5.91 1.15 2.81
CA GLU A 71 -4.52 1.31 3.23
C GLU A 71 -4.11 0.21 4.21
N LYS A 72 -4.94 -0.09 5.22
CA LYS A 72 -4.69 -1.18 6.18
C LYS A 72 -4.59 -2.55 5.51
N TRP A 73 -5.40 -2.78 4.49
CA TRP A 73 -5.45 -4.06 3.77
C TRP A 73 -4.42 -4.15 2.64
N GLY A 74 -3.66 -3.08 2.38
CA GLY A 74 -2.71 -3.03 1.27
C GLY A 74 -3.37 -3.09 -0.10
N LEU A 75 -4.64 -2.69 -0.21
CA LEU A 75 -5.35 -2.68 -1.47
C LEU A 75 -4.86 -1.53 -2.36
N PRO A 76 -4.84 -1.70 -3.70
CA PRO A 76 -4.41 -0.64 -4.61
C PRO A 76 -5.30 0.62 -4.49
N PRO A 77 -4.73 1.83 -4.63
CA PRO A 77 -5.46 3.08 -4.37
C PRO A 77 -6.55 3.40 -5.40
N TRP A 78 -6.56 2.73 -6.55
CA TRP A 78 -7.58 2.87 -7.59
C TRP A 78 -8.76 1.90 -7.44
N VAL A 79 -8.77 1.05 -6.40
CA VAL A 79 -9.93 0.21 -6.12
C VAL A 79 -11.06 1.07 -5.53
N SER A 80 -12.19 1.08 -6.25
CA SER A 80 -13.38 1.88 -5.94
C SER A 80 -14.16 1.32 -4.76
N MET A 81 -15.04 2.13 -4.16
CA MET A 81 -16.03 1.60 -3.21
C MET A 81 -17.09 0.75 -3.90
N ALA A 82 -17.41 1.04 -5.16
CA ALA A 82 -18.46 0.36 -5.91
C ALA A 82 -18.06 -1.06 -6.33
N ASP A 83 -16.77 -1.32 -6.51
CA ASP A 83 -16.24 -2.66 -6.89
C ASP A 83 -16.37 -3.70 -5.76
N GLN A 84 -16.84 -3.32 -4.57
CA GLN A 84 -16.96 -4.16 -3.36
C GLN A 84 -18.08 -5.22 -3.39
N SER A 85 -18.39 -5.83 -4.53
CA SER A 85 -19.34 -6.97 -4.50
C SER A 85 -18.82 -8.08 -3.57
N GLU A 86 -19.72 -8.62 -2.73
CA GLU A 86 -19.49 -9.18 -1.40
C GLU A 86 -18.60 -10.44 -1.26
N MET A 87 -17.99 -11.00 -2.32
CA MET A 87 -17.48 -12.37 -2.27
C MET A 87 -15.99 -12.61 -2.54
N THR A 88 -15.22 -11.66 -3.05
CA THR A 88 -13.83 -11.95 -3.46
C THR A 88 -12.87 -10.83 -3.03
N ARG A 89 -12.28 -11.01 -1.85
CA ARG A 89 -11.32 -10.07 -1.25
C ARG A 89 -9.92 -10.28 -1.82
N ALA A 90 -9.66 -9.96 -3.08
CA ALA A 90 -8.29 -9.94 -3.59
C ALA A 90 -8.14 -8.82 -4.62
N ALA A 91 -6.98 -8.15 -4.64
CA ALA A 91 -6.58 -7.43 -5.84
C ALA A 91 -6.45 -8.49 -6.94
N THR A 92 -7.35 -8.44 -7.91
CA THR A 92 -7.31 -9.36 -9.04
C THR A 92 -6.31 -8.83 -10.06
N PRO A 93 -5.76 -9.69 -10.94
CA PRO A 93 -5.01 -9.22 -12.09
C PRO A 93 -5.77 -8.19 -12.94
N ALA A 94 -7.11 -8.29 -12.98
CA ALA A 94 -7.98 -7.33 -13.66
C ALA A 94 -7.94 -5.95 -12.98
N ASP A 95 -7.89 -5.90 -11.65
CA ASP A 95 -7.80 -4.64 -10.91
C ASP A 95 -6.48 -3.90 -11.18
N GLU A 96 -5.38 -4.62 -11.41
CA GLU A 96 -4.08 -4.01 -11.70
C GLU A 96 -3.93 -3.56 -13.15
N SER A 97 -4.74 -4.11 -14.08
CA SER A 97 -4.69 -3.76 -15.50
C SER A 97 -5.21 -2.36 -15.82
N ILE A 98 -5.97 -1.72 -14.90
CA ILE A 98 -6.56 -0.39 -15.10
C ILE A 98 -6.24 0.52 -13.90
N PRO A 99 -5.00 1.04 -13.80
CA PRO A 99 -4.63 1.94 -12.70
C PRO A 99 -5.25 3.34 -12.83
N THR A 100 -5.76 3.68 -14.03
CA THR A 100 -6.47 4.93 -14.30
C THR A 100 -7.97 4.67 -14.26
N ARG A 101 -8.55 4.68 -13.06
CA ARG A 101 -10.00 4.45 -12.83
C ARG A 101 -10.85 5.72 -12.87
N SER A 102 -10.24 6.87 -13.15
CA SER A 102 -10.98 8.07 -13.53
C SER A 102 -11.12 8.17 -15.04
N GLU A 103 -12.24 8.76 -15.49
CA GLU A 103 -12.50 9.18 -16.87
C GLU A 103 -11.35 10.01 -17.48
N LEU A 104 -10.57 10.69 -16.63
CA LEU A 104 -9.46 11.54 -17.06
C LEU A 104 -8.11 10.94 -16.72
N THR A 105 -7.19 11.01 -17.67
CA THR A 105 -5.78 10.67 -17.45
C THR A 105 -5.08 11.69 -16.54
N LEU A 106 -3.95 11.30 -15.95
CA LEU A 106 -3.09 12.22 -15.19
C LEU A 106 -2.73 13.49 -15.98
N ARG A 107 -2.43 13.34 -17.27
CA ARG A 107 -2.11 14.46 -18.16
C ARG A 107 -3.30 15.42 -18.30
N GLN A 108 -4.50 14.90 -18.53
CA GLN A 108 -5.71 15.73 -18.63
C GLN A 108 -6.02 16.43 -17.31
N TRP A 109 -5.77 15.78 -16.17
CA TRP A 109 -5.88 16.44 -14.86
C TRP A 109 -4.88 17.57 -14.69
N ALA A 110 -3.63 17.38 -15.14
CA ALA A 110 -2.62 18.42 -15.15
C ALA A 110 -3.00 19.58 -16.10
N ASP A 111 -3.52 19.29 -17.28
CA ASP A 111 -4.01 20.30 -18.23
C ASP A 111 -5.16 21.11 -17.62
N ARG A 112 -6.12 20.46 -16.96
CA ARG A 112 -7.20 21.16 -16.21
C ARG A 112 -6.67 22.03 -15.07
N TYR A 113 -5.65 21.55 -14.35
CA TYR A 113 -4.98 22.35 -13.33
C TYR A 113 -4.32 23.58 -13.95
N CYS A 114 -3.58 23.42 -15.05
CA CYS A 114 -2.91 24.52 -15.75
C CYS A 114 -3.90 25.54 -16.32
N ALA A 115 -4.97 25.08 -16.96
CA ALA A 115 -6.03 25.92 -17.54
C ALA A 115 -6.87 26.66 -16.48
N SER A 116 -6.88 26.21 -15.23
CA SER A 116 -7.62 26.88 -14.17
C SER A 116 -7.03 28.26 -13.85
N ASN A 117 -7.86 29.30 -13.89
CA ASN A 117 -7.54 30.69 -13.58
C ASN A 117 -7.44 31.00 -12.08
N LYS A 118 -7.36 29.98 -11.23
CA LYS A 118 -7.34 30.12 -9.77
C LYS A 118 -5.95 30.54 -9.28
N SER A 119 -5.90 31.59 -8.45
CA SER A 119 -4.65 32.18 -7.95
C SER A 119 -3.98 31.32 -6.87
N MET A 120 -4.78 30.61 -6.07
CA MET A 120 -4.34 29.70 -5.01
C MET A 120 -4.67 28.24 -5.35
N LYS A 121 -4.24 27.79 -6.53
CA LYS A 121 -4.37 26.38 -6.91
C LYS A 121 -3.26 25.52 -6.31
N SER A 122 -3.58 24.31 -5.87
CA SER A 122 -2.64 23.30 -5.40
C SER A 122 -2.93 21.96 -6.04
N PHE A 123 -1.90 21.30 -6.56
CA PHE A 123 -1.97 19.97 -7.12
C PHE A 123 -1.14 19.03 -6.25
N LYS A 124 -1.82 18.20 -5.48
CA LYS A 124 -1.21 17.27 -4.54
C LYS A 124 -1.06 15.91 -5.20
N PHE A 125 0.17 15.46 -5.28
CA PHE A 125 0.56 14.18 -5.81
C PHE A 125 0.97 13.26 -4.66
N ARG A 126 0.26 12.13 -4.51
CA ARG A 126 0.45 11.22 -3.37
C ARG A 126 1.29 10.00 -3.73
N LYS A 127 2.24 9.65 -2.88
CA LYS A 127 2.92 8.37 -2.88
C LYS A 127 2.17 7.41 -1.95
N VAL A 128 1.81 6.25 -2.47
CA VAL A 128 1.10 5.19 -1.73
C VAL A 128 1.87 3.89 -1.87
N VAL A 129 2.00 3.12 -0.79
CA VAL A 129 2.55 1.77 -0.82
C VAL A 129 1.40 0.78 -0.67
N TYR A 130 1.39 -0.29 -1.46
CA TYR A 130 0.31 -1.29 -1.41
C TYR A 130 0.86 -2.71 -1.65
N GLY A 131 0.01 -3.72 -1.51
CA GLY A 131 0.33 -5.13 -1.78
C GLY A 131 0.43 -6.01 -0.54
N TRP A 132 0.66 -5.42 0.65
CA TRP A 132 0.72 -6.14 1.93
C TRP A 132 -0.44 -5.78 2.84
N ASN A 133 -1.01 -6.77 3.52
CA ASN A 133 -1.97 -6.50 4.59
C ASN A 133 -1.25 -5.99 5.85
N VAL A 134 -1.10 -4.67 5.92
CA VAL A 134 -0.44 -3.96 7.01
C VAL A 134 -1.07 -4.28 8.37
N ASP A 135 -2.40 -4.45 8.42
CA ASP A 135 -3.10 -4.79 9.65
C ASP A 135 -2.79 -6.22 10.13
N ALA A 136 -2.82 -7.20 9.22
CA ALA A 136 -2.46 -8.58 9.54
C ALA A 136 -0.98 -8.68 9.98
N LEU A 137 -0.08 -8.03 9.25
CA LEU A 137 1.34 -7.99 9.60
C LEU A 137 1.57 -7.34 10.97
N THR A 138 0.88 -6.23 11.25
CA THR A 138 0.90 -5.56 12.57
C THR A 138 0.46 -6.50 13.68
N GLN A 139 -0.61 -7.28 13.47
CA GLN A 139 -1.11 -8.23 14.46
C GLN A 139 -0.11 -9.37 14.70
N VAL A 140 0.50 -9.92 13.66
CA VAL A 140 1.50 -11.00 13.75
C VAL A 140 2.77 -10.54 14.47
N VAL A 141 3.27 -9.34 14.14
CA VAL A 141 4.42 -8.73 14.82
C VAL A 141 4.10 -8.50 16.29
N ARG A 142 2.94 -7.90 16.60
CA ARG A 142 2.51 -7.66 17.98
C ARG A 142 2.39 -8.96 18.78
N ALA A 143 1.75 -9.98 18.22
CA ALA A 143 1.62 -11.30 18.86
C ALA A 143 2.98 -11.94 19.12
N THR A 144 3.93 -11.76 18.20
CA THR A 144 5.30 -12.27 18.36
C THR A 144 6.04 -11.57 19.50
N ILE A 145 5.95 -10.25 19.58
CA ILE A 145 6.54 -9.46 20.68
C ILE A 145 5.95 -9.88 22.03
N GLN A 146 4.61 -10.01 22.10
CA GLN A 146 3.91 -10.39 23.33
C GLN A 146 4.29 -11.78 23.84
N ARG A 147 4.57 -12.73 22.94
CA ARG A 147 4.99 -14.09 23.31
C ARG A 147 6.39 -14.17 23.91
N VAL A 148 7.29 -13.27 23.54
CA VAL A 148 8.71 -13.34 23.92
C VAL A 148 8.93 -12.82 25.34
N SER A 149 8.45 -11.62 25.66
CA SER A 149 8.75 -10.99 26.97
C SER A 149 7.66 -10.09 27.52
N TYR A 150 6.56 -9.86 26.79
CA TYR A 150 5.61 -8.80 27.08
C TYR A 150 4.14 -9.25 27.15
N THR A 151 3.87 -10.45 27.70
CA THR A 151 2.52 -11.06 27.75
C THR A 151 1.47 -10.19 28.42
N ARG A 152 1.88 -9.32 29.36
CA ARG A 152 0.98 -8.45 30.15
C ARG A 152 1.10 -6.96 29.83
N SER A 153 1.95 -6.56 28.89
CA SER A 153 2.11 -5.13 28.55
C SER A 153 1.10 -4.71 27.49
N PRO A 154 0.24 -3.71 27.76
CA PRO A 154 -0.80 -3.28 26.81
C PRO A 154 -0.26 -2.36 25.70
N THR A 155 0.96 -1.81 25.82
CA THR A 155 1.45 -0.70 25.00
C THR A 155 2.52 -1.12 23.99
N VAL A 156 2.23 -2.12 23.14
CA VAL A 156 3.07 -2.43 21.98
C VAL A 156 2.51 -1.74 20.74
N THR A 157 3.23 -0.74 20.26
CA THR A 157 2.87 0.07 19.09
C THR A 157 3.73 -0.32 17.91
N VAL A 158 3.11 -0.76 16.82
CA VAL A 158 3.77 -1.06 15.54
C VAL A 158 3.17 -0.12 14.52
N GLN A 159 4.01 0.62 13.80
CA GLN A 159 3.57 1.61 12.81
C GLN A 159 4.37 1.46 11.53
N PHE A 160 3.70 1.68 10.41
CA PHE A 160 4.29 1.70 9.08
C PHE A 160 4.35 3.14 8.63
N THR A 161 5.56 3.71 8.59
CA THR A 161 5.77 5.11 8.21
C THR A 161 6.31 5.18 6.79
N THR A 162 5.73 6.07 5.98
CA THR A 162 6.20 6.34 4.62
C THR A 162 6.76 7.76 4.58
N SER A 163 8.04 7.88 4.23
CA SER A 163 8.69 9.18 4.04
C SER A 163 8.35 9.79 2.68
N ALA A 164 8.28 11.13 2.62
CA ALA A 164 7.96 11.91 1.42
C ALA A 164 6.70 11.41 0.69
N SER A 165 5.62 11.22 1.44
CA SER A 165 4.36 10.64 0.93
C SER A 165 3.54 11.61 0.08
N GLU A 166 3.87 12.90 0.06
CA GLU A 166 3.10 13.92 -0.66
C GLU A 166 4.01 14.99 -1.29
N ILE A 167 3.70 15.35 -2.52
CA ILE A 167 4.29 16.47 -3.24
C ILE A 167 3.15 17.46 -3.55
N ASP A 168 3.28 18.71 -3.08
CA ASP A 168 2.29 19.76 -3.34
C ASP A 168 2.83 20.76 -4.36
N ILE A 169 2.24 20.75 -5.56
CA ILE A 169 2.62 21.62 -6.68
C ILE A 169 1.75 22.87 -6.64
N ARG A 170 2.38 24.04 -6.55
CA ARG A 170 1.71 25.34 -6.50
C ARG A 170 2.20 26.24 -7.64
N PRO A 171 1.34 27.12 -8.18
CA PRO A 171 1.76 28.07 -9.20
C PRO A 171 2.72 29.09 -8.59
N SER A 172 3.61 29.63 -9.41
CA SER A 172 4.55 30.69 -9.01
C SER A 172 3.82 32.05 -8.94
N SER A 173 2.93 32.23 -7.97
CA SER A 173 2.26 33.52 -7.73
C SER A 173 3.03 34.35 -6.70
N SER A 174 3.07 35.67 -6.86
CA SER A 174 3.73 36.58 -5.91
C SER A 174 3.17 36.43 -4.49
N PHE A 175 1.88 36.11 -4.36
CA PHE A 175 1.23 35.86 -3.08
C PHE A 175 1.76 34.59 -2.40
N SER A 176 1.93 33.49 -3.15
CA SER A 176 2.51 32.25 -2.61
C SER A 176 3.95 32.44 -2.11
N ARG A 177 4.74 33.26 -2.83
CA ARG A 177 6.11 33.66 -2.44
C ARG A 177 6.16 34.65 -1.28
N ALA A 178 5.13 35.49 -1.12
CA ALA A 178 5.03 36.39 0.01
C ALA A 178 4.72 35.60 1.29
N LEU A 179 3.76 34.66 1.22
CA LEU A 179 3.39 33.80 2.35
C LEU A 179 4.51 32.88 2.86
N SER A 180 5.52 32.58 2.04
CA SER A 180 6.66 31.78 2.47
C SER A 180 7.69 32.55 3.27
N LYS A 181 7.62 33.90 3.33
CA LYS A 181 8.56 34.71 4.10
C LYS A 181 8.11 34.80 5.55
N THR A 182 9.00 34.47 6.48
CA THR A 182 8.70 34.43 7.93
C THR A 182 8.17 35.75 8.47
N TRP A 183 8.67 36.90 7.98
CA TRP A 183 8.18 38.22 8.40
C TRP A 183 6.74 38.49 7.97
N VAL A 184 6.32 37.98 6.81
CA VAL A 184 4.93 38.10 6.33
C VAL A 184 4.02 37.30 7.24
N VAL A 185 4.44 36.11 7.68
CA VAL A 185 3.72 35.29 8.67
C VAL A 185 3.54 36.02 10.00
N VAL A 186 4.56 36.75 10.47
CA VAL A 186 4.44 37.58 11.69
C VAL A 186 3.46 38.73 11.49
N LEU A 187 3.53 39.44 10.36
CA LEU A 187 2.60 40.54 10.04
C LEU A 187 1.16 40.02 9.93
N LEU A 188 0.96 38.85 9.32
CA LEU A 188 -0.31 38.13 9.23
C LEU A 188 -0.93 37.84 10.60
N TRP A 189 -0.10 37.45 11.57
CA TRP A 189 -0.50 37.23 12.96
C TRP A 189 -0.93 38.53 13.65
N ILE A 190 -0.14 39.59 13.54
CA ILE A 190 -0.42 40.88 14.19
C ILE A 190 -1.67 41.52 13.61
N SER A 191 -1.84 41.45 12.29
CA SER A 191 -2.96 42.06 11.57
C SER A 191 -4.27 41.25 11.65
N LEU A 192 -4.24 40.06 12.26
CA LEU A 192 -5.41 39.17 12.42
C LEU A 192 -6.17 38.91 11.10
N ILE A 193 -5.46 38.92 9.95
CA ILE A 193 -6.09 38.76 8.62
C ILE A 193 -6.31 37.31 8.19
N TYR A 194 -5.92 36.34 9.03
CA TYR A 194 -6.17 34.92 8.81
C TYR A 194 -7.61 34.55 8.39
N PRO A 195 -8.70 35.05 9.02
CA PRO A 195 -10.06 34.80 8.55
C PRO A 195 -10.31 35.29 7.11
N PHE A 196 -9.73 36.42 6.70
CA PHE A 196 -9.86 36.93 5.34
C PHE A 196 -9.10 36.07 4.34
N ILE A 197 -7.93 35.55 4.70
CA ILE A 197 -7.15 34.63 3.85
C ILE A 197 -7.87 33.29 3.72
N TRP A 198 -8.46 32.80 4.81
CA TRP A 198 -9.29 31.61 4.76
C TRP A 198 -10.48 31.80 3.81
N LEU A 199 -11.16 32.94 3.90
CA LEU A 199 -12.28 33.27 3.02
C LEU A 199 -11.83 33.44 1.56
N TYR A 200 -10.71 34.13 1.33
CA TYR A 200 -10.12 34.31 0.01
C TYR A 200 -9.73 32.97 -0.61
N ASN A 201 -9.08 32.08 0.15
CA ASN A 201 -8.72 30.75 -0.29
C ASN A 201 -9.97 29.90 -0.61
N GLN A 202 -11.07 30.10 0.12
CA GLN A 202 -12.32 29.39 -0.17
C GLN A 202 -12.92 29.77 -1.54
N PHE A 203 -12.80 31.03 -1.97
CA PHE A 203 -13.35 31.51 -3.24
C PHE A 203 -12.38 31.40 -4.43
N HIS A 204 -11.11 31.73 -4.22
CA HIS A 204 -10.07 31.77 -5.27
C HIS A 204 -9.14 30.56 -5.26
N GLY A 205 -9.28 29.68 -4.27
CA GLY A 205 -8.51 28.46 -4.17
C GLY A 205 -9.07 27.32 -5.02
N GLY A 206 -8.16 26.43 -5.42
CA GLY A 206 -8.50 25.16 -6.05
C GLY A 206 -7.56 24.08 -5.59
N ARG A 207 -8.09 22.91 -5.24
CA ARG A 207 -7.28 21.79 -4.77
C ARG A 207 -7.52 20.62 -5.71
N TRP A 208 -6.44 19.96 -6.13
CA TRP A 208 -6.47 18.75 -6.93
C TRP A 208 -5.78 17.66 -6.12
N GLU A 209 -6.54 16.64 -5.70
CA GLU A 209 -6.05 15.44 -5.01
C GLU A 209 -6.46 14.21 -5.83
N VAL A 210 -6.17 14.24 -7.11
CA VAL A 210 -6.77 13.33 -8.11
C VAL A 210 -5.82 12.22 -8.53
N ALA A 211 -4.54 12.29 -8.20
CA ALA A 211 -3.55 11.35 -8.71
C ALA A 211 -2.37 11.12 -7.77
N GLY A 212 -1.65 10.06 -8.05
CA GLY A 212 -0.46 9.69 -7.30
C GLY A 212 0.38 8.63 -7.98
N SER A 213 1.40 8.20 -7.26
CA SER A 213 2.25 7.06 -7.59
C SER A 213 2.04 5.98 -6.54
N ALA A 214 1.76 4.76 -6.96
CA ALA A 214 1.60 3.61 -6.10
C ALA A 214 2.84 2.72 -6.26
N PHE A 215 3.42 2.28 -5.14
CA PHE A 215 4.58 1.40 -5.10
C PHE A 215 4.11 0.03 -4.61
N PRO A 216 4.09 -0.99 -5.48
CA PRO A 216 3.74 -2.33 -5.06
C PRO A 216 4.89 -2.96 -4.25
N LEU A 217 4.55 -3.51 -3.09
CA LEU A 217 5.37 -4.53 -2.43
C LEU A 217 5.14 -5.90 -3.07
N ARG A 218 3.93 -6.10 -3.62
CA ARG A 218 3.52 -7.29 -4.36
C ARG A 218 2.44 -6.91 -5.38
N THR A 219 2.52 -7.46 -6.58
CA THR A 219 1.65 -7.11 -7.72
C THR A 219 1.48 -8.31 -8.66
N TRP A 220 0.36 -8.41 -9.35
CA TRP A 220 0.15 -9.33 -10.47
C TRP A 220 0.78 -8.79 -11.75
N LYS A 221 1.75 -9.52 -12.29
CA LYS A 221 2.32 -9.24 -13.61
C LYS A 221 1.77 -10.26 -14.62
N HIS A 222 1.23 -9.77 -15.73
CA HIS A 222 0.86 -10.65 -16.84
C HIS A 222 2.10 -11.33 -17.41
N CYS A 223 2.01 -12.63 -17.66
CA CYS A 223 3.07 -13.38 -18.31
C CYS A 223 2.99 -13.15 -19.82
N GLU A 224 3.96 -12.42 -20.38
CA GLU A 224 4.00 -12.06 -21.81
C GLU A 224 3.99 -13.28 -22.74
N ASP A 225 4.53 -14.41 -22.26
CA ASP A 225 4.58 -15.67 -23.02
C ASP A 225 3.27 -16.46 -22.96
N SER A 226 2.29 -16.03 -22.15
CA SER A 226 1.03 -16.74 -21.98
C SER A 226 0.03 -16.45 -23.10
N VAL A 227 -0.72 -17.48 -23.51
CA VAL A 227 -1.73 -17.33 -24.56
C VAL A 227 -3.10 -17.05 -23.93
N PRO A 228 -3.96 -16.19 -24.52
CA PRO A 228 -5.33 -16.00 -24.05
C PRO A 228 -6.09 -17.33 -23.95
N GLY A 229 -6.67 -17.61 -22.78
CA GLY A 229 -7.37 -18.87 -22.50
C GLY A 229 -6.47 -20.06 -22.11
N GLU A 230 -5.14 -19.87 -22.02
CA GLU A 230 -4.24 -20.88 -21.48
C GLU A 230 -4.46 -21.06 -19.97
N SER A 231 -4.59 -22.31 -19.51
CA SER A 231 -4.72 -22.60 -18.09
C SER A 231 -3.38 -22.42 -17.36
N ALA A 232 -3.43 -22.04 -16.08
CA ALA A 232 -2.23 -21.81 -15.27
C ALA A 232 -1.35 -23.08 -15.18
N GLU A 233 -1.98 -24.26 -15.17
CA GLU A 233 -1.28 -25.54 -15.19
C GLU A 233 -0.59 -25.83 -16.52
N THR A 234 -1.24 -25.49 -17.65
CA THR A 234 -0.67 -25.68 -18.98
C THR A 234 0.54 -24.78 -19.18
N TYR A 235 0.41 -23.50 -18.80
CA TYR A 235 1.51 -22.55 -18.80
C TYR A 235 2.69 -23.04 -17.96
N ARG A 236 2.41 -23.54 -16.75
CA ARG A 236 3.43 -24.13 -15.86
C ARG A 236 4.13 -25.31 -16.54
N ARG A 237 3.40 -26.26 -17.13
CA ARG A 237 4.01 -27.42 -17.80
C ARG A 237 4.91 -27.01 -18.98
N ARG A 238 4.51 -26.00 -19.75
CA ARG A 238 5.27 -25.50 -20.91
C ARG A 238 6.57 -24.83 -20.49
N THR A 239 6.49 -23.86 -19.59
CA THR A 239 7.65 -23.10 -19.10
C THR A 239 8.67 -23.98 -18.37
N PHE A 240 8.23 -24.94 -17.58
CA PHE A 240 9.14 -25.88 -16.92
C PHE A 240 9.85 -26.83 -17.92
N LYS A 241 9.17 -27.25 -18.99
CA LYS A 241 9.75 -28.13 -20.02
C LYS A 241 10.83 -27.43 -20.85
N GLU A 242 10.70 -26.13 -21.04
CA GLU A 242 11.64 -25.30 -21.82
C GLU A 242 12.93 -24.99 -21.04
N VAL A 243 12.83 -24.76 -19.72
CA VAL A 243 14.01 -24.53 -18.86
C VAL A 243 14.81 -25.81 -18.63
N THR A 244 14.16 -26.98 -18.59
CA THR A 244 14.80 -28.27 -18.30
C THR A 244 15.19 -29.01 -19.57
N GLY A 245 15.65 -28.30 -20.60
CA GLY A 245 15.95 -28.85 -21.93
C GLY A 245 16.93 -30.02 -21.90
N ASP A 246 16.43 -31.23 -21.65
CA ASP A 246 16.97 -32.54 -22.01
C ASP A 246 16.04 -33.67 -21.52
N VAL A 247 15.61 -34.50 -22.46
CA VAL A 247 14.48 -35.46 -22.33
C VAL A 247 14.91 -36.80 -21.71
N ALA A 248 15.92 -36.84 -20.83
CA ALA A 248 16.49 -38.12 -20.38
C ALA A 248 16.85 -38.23 -18.89
N SER A 249 16.29 -37.37 -18.03
CA SER A 249 16.53 -37.44 -16.57
C SER A 249 15.22 -37.37 -15.77
N LEU A 250 14.16 -38.02 -16.26
CA LEU A 250 12.89 -38.18 -15.55
C LEU A 250 12.96 -39.40 -14.62
N THR A 251 13.79 -39.35 -13.59
CA THR A 251 13.61 -40.13 -12.35
C THR A 251 14.66 -39.67 -11.35
N SER A 252 14.22 -39.23 -10.18
CA SER A 252 15.08 -38.91 -9.03
C SER A 252 15.84 -37.58 -9.05
N GLN A 253 15.12 -36.47 -9.17
CA GLN A 253 15.34 -35.31 -8.29
C GLN A 253 14.17 -34.34 -8.48
N ARG A 254 13.07 -34.66 -7.78
CA ARG A 254 12.08 -33.67 -7.37
C ARG A 254 12.83 -32.72 -6.44
N SER A 255 13.54 -31.73 -6.97
CA SER A 255 14.08 -30.68 -6.11
C SER A 255 12.87 -30.04 -5.44
N GLU A 256 12.84 -30.09 -4.12
CA GLU A 256 11.84 -29.47 -3.25
C GLU A 256 11.97 -27.93 -3.25
N GLY A 257 12.39 -27.36 -4.38
CA GLY A 257 12.37 -25.93 -4.68
C GLY A 257 11.43 -25.66 -5.85
N ALA A 258 10.27 -26.33 -5.86
CA ALA A 258 9.22 -26.10 -6.85
C ALA A 258 8.89 -24.60 -6.85
N ASP A 259 9.10 -23.97 -8.01
CA ASP A 259 8.83 -22.56 -8.29
C ASP A 259 7.45 -22.18 -7.70
N ASP A 260 7.46 -21.54 -6.52
CA ASP A 260 6.27 -21.21 -5.71
C ASP A 260 5.52 -20.00 -6.30
N ARG A 261 5.51 -19.94 -7.63
CA ARG A 261 4.84 -18.91 -8.41
C ARG A 261 3.35 -19.15 -8.29
N ILE A 262 2.70 -18.25 -7.58
CA ILE A 262 1.24 -18.16 -7.57
C ILE A 262 0.82 -17.62 -8.94
N LEU A 263 0.22 -18.52 -9.74
CA LEU A 263 -0.31 -18.23 -11.07
C LEU A 263 -1.83 -18.17 -11.01
N VAL A 264 -2.43 -17.21 -11.72
CA VAL A 264 -3.88 -17.06 -11.85
C VAL A 264 -4.25 -16.86 -13.32
N GLU A 265 -5.34 -17.52 -13.72
CA GLU A 265 -5.90 -17.42 -15.06
C GLU A 265 -6.69 -16.12 -15.22
N THR A 266 -6.48 -15.46 -16.34
CA THR A 266 -7.14 -14.19 -16.70
C THR A 266 -7.63 -14.28 -18.15
N PRO A 267 -8.58 -13.43 -18.57
CA PRO A 267 -9.04 -13.40 -19.96
C PRO A 267 -7.92 -13.18 -20.99
N ASN A 268 -6.85 -12.50 -20.58
CA ASN A 268 -5.70 -12.18 -21.44
C ASN A 268 -4.61 -13.26 -21.39
N GLY A 269 -4.76 -14.32 -20.59
CA GLY A 269 -3.76 -15.37 -20.39
C GLY A 269 -3.45 -15.58 -18.91
N VAL A 270 -2.23 -15.98 -18.57
CA VAL A 270 -1.83 -16.26 -17.19
C VAL A 270 -1.12 -15.05 -16.59
N SER A 271 -1.45 -14.73 -15.34
CA SER A 271 -0.75 -13.71 -14.55
C SER A 271 -0.05 -14.35 -13.37
N GLN A 272 1.14 -13.86 -13.08
CA GLN A 272 1.98 -14.30 -11.97
C GLN A 272 2.01 -13.23 -10.89
N LEU A 273 1.90 -13.64 -9.62
CA LEU A 273 2.16 -12.76 -8.49
C LEU A 273 3.67 -12.56 -8.33
N VAL A 274 4.12 -11.31 -8.36
CA VAL A 274 5.52 -10.91 -8.25
C VAL A 274 5.69 -9.98 -7.05
N GLY A 275 6.80 -10.11 -6.33
CA GLY A 275 7.13 -9.33 -5.15
C GLY A 275 7.25 -10.20 -3.91
N THR A 276 7.67 -9.61 -2.80
CA THR A 276 7.82 -10.32 -1.53
C THR A 276 6.46 -10.42 -0.85
N ALA A 277 6.03 -11.59 -0.39
CA ALA A 277 4.81 -11.70 0.42
C ALA A 277 5.07 -11.22 1.85
N GLU A 278 4.05 -10.66 2.52
CA GLU A 278 4.18 -10.20 3.91
C GLU A 278 4.61 -11.33 4.87
N ARG A 279 4.20 -12.57 4.56
CA ARG A 279 4.55 -13.77 5.33
C ARG A 279 6.03 -14.13 5.20
N ASP A 280 6.53 -14.19 3.98
CA ASP A 280 7.94 -14.52 3.71
C ASP A 280 8.87 -13.46 4.29
N TRP A 281 8.47 -12.19 4.16
CA TRP A 281 9.14 -11.09 4.82
C TRP A 281 9.15 -11.31 6.34
N PHE A 282 7.99 -11.56 6.94
CA PHE A 282 7.90 -11.75 8.39
C PHE A 282 8.75 -12.93 8.86
N LEU A 283 8.71 -14.08 8.19
CA LEU A 283 9.51 -15.26 8.54
C LEU A 283 11.02 -14.98 8.48
N THR A 284 11.45 -14.19 7.49
CA THR A 284 12.85 -13.76 7.35
C THR A 284 13.28 -12.83 8.49
N TRP A 285 12.38 -11.95 8.93
CA TRP A 285 12.65 -10.92 9.94
C TRP A 285 12.28 -11.31 11.37
N GLU A 286 11.57 -12.42 11.57
CA GLU A 286 11.02 -12.85 12.86
C GLU A 286 12.11 -12.94 13.94
N SER A 287 13.20 -13.64 13.64
CA SER A 287 14.35 -13.79 14.54
C SER A 287 15.00 -12.46 14.90
N THR A 288 15.05 -11.52 13.95
CA THR A 288 15.61 -10.18 14.15
C THR A 288 14.71 -9.38 15.08
N ILE A 289 13.39 -9.40 14.86
CA ILE A 289 12.41 -8.75 15.73
C ILE A 289 12.52 -9.31 17.16
N ILE A 290 12.57 -10.64 17.30
CA ILE A 290 12.72 -11.30 18.61
C ILE A 290 14.01 -10.83 19.29
N HIS A 291 15.14 -10.85 18.57
CA HIS A 291 16.43 -10.42 19.09
C HIS A 291 16.40 -8.96 19.55
N CYS A 292 15.90 -8.03 18.73
CA CYS A 292 15.83 -6.61 19.07
C CYS A 292 14.98 -6.35 20.32
N VAL A 293 13.87 -7.10 20.48
CA VAL A 293 13.00 -7.01 21.65
C VAL A 293 13.67 -7.58 22.90
N THR A 294 14.27 -8.77 22.81
CA THR A 294 14.95 -9.41 23.94
C THR A 294 16.17 -8.61 24.40
N ALA A 295 16.92 -8.04 23.45
CA ALA A 295 18.08 -7.19 23.72
C ALA A 295 17.71 -5.73 24.07
N ARG A 296 16.42 -5.36 24.05
CA ARG A 296 15.92 -4.00 24.37
C ARG A 296 16.59 -2.92 23.52
N VAL A 297 16.70 -3.19 22.22
CA VAL A 297 17.39 -2.30 21.26
C VAL A 297 16.64 -0.98 21.15
N GLN A 298 17.38 0.12 21.26
CA GLN A 298 16.92 1.49 21.01
C GLN A 298 17.80 2.10 19.93
N GLU A 299 17.44 1.86 18.67
CA GLU A 299 18.22 2.29 17.51
C GLU A 299 17.46 3.35 16.72
N ALA A 300 18.08 4.52 16.58
CA ALA A 300 17.55 5.59 15.73
C ALA A 300 17.75 5.31 14.23
N ALA A 301 18.77 4.54 13.87
CA ALA A 301 19.03 4.15 12.50
C ALA A 301 18.15 2.94 12.11
N PRO A 302 17.61 2.89 10.89
CA PRO A 302 16.81 1.77 10.46
C PRO A 302 17.67 0.54 10.18
N ILE A 303 17.20 -0.62 10.63
CA ILE A 303 17.80 -1.92 10.37
C ILE A 303 17.48 -2.32 8.93
N ILE A 304 18.51 -2.53 8.12
CA ILE A 304 18.37 -2.80 6.68
C ILE A 304 18.48 -4.30 6.39
N THR A 305 19.25 -5.04 7.20
CA THR A 305 19.54 -6.46 6.99
C THR A 305 19.06 -7.31 8.16
N PRO A 306 18.37 -8.44 7.90
CA PRO A 306 17.97 -9.36 8.96
C PRO A 306 19.22 -10.02 9.58
N HIS A 307 19.24 -10.14 10.91
CA HIS A 307 20.37 -10.68 11.67
C HIS A 307 20.64 -12.17 11.36
N ALA A 308 19.65 -12.89 10.85
CA ALA A 308 19.72 -14.35 10.65
C ALA A 308 20.40 -14.81 9.35
N LEU A 309 20.78 -13.91 8.44
CA LEU A 309 21.46 -14.29 7.18
C LEU A 309 22.83 -14.99 7.40
N HIS A 310 23.40 -14.97 8.61
CA HIS A 310 24.62 -15.69 8.94
C HIS A 310 24.43 -17.11 9.51
N ALA A 311 23.21 -17.50 9.90
CA ALA A 311 22.96 -18.83 10.47
C ALA A 311 22.28 -19.80 9.48
N THR A 312 21.64 -19.28 8.43
CA THR A 312 20.80 -20.08 7.52
C THR A 312 21.58 -20.88 6.48
N ALA A 313 22.86 -20.60 6.22
CA ALA A 313 23.65 -21.37 5.27
C ALA A 313 24.24 -22.68 5.83
N LEU A 314 24.09 -22.96 7.13
CA LEU A 314 24.83 -24.04 7.80
C LEU A 314 23.93 -25.10 8.49
N LEU A 315 22.62 -24.90 8.57
CA LEU A 315 21.72 -25.74 9.40
C LEU A 315 20.33 -26.00 8.76
N ASP A 316 20.27 -26.23 7.44
CA ASP A 316 18.98 -26.54 6.77
C ASP A 316 18.44 -27.94 7.10
N ASP A 317 19.28 -28.88 7.57
CA ASP A 317 18.87 -30.27 7.85
C ASP A 317 18.21 -30.51 9.22
N LEU A 318 18.18 -29.52 10.12
CA LEU A 318 17.70 -29.71 11.51
C LEU A 318 16.56 -28.77 11.92
N ARG A 319 15.85 -28.17 10.96
CA ARG A 319 14.75 -27.27 11.28
C ARG A 319 13.57 -28.04 11.89
N PRO A 320 13.12 -27.73 13.12
CA PRO A 320 11.78 -28.14 13.56
C PRO A 320 10.74 -27.53 12.62
N PRO A 321 9.54 -28.13 12.49
CA PRO A 321 8.52 -27.62 11.58
C PRO A 321 8.24 -26.14 11.88
N VAL A 322 8.44 -25.29 10.86
CA VAL A 322 8.14 -23.85 10.95
C VAL A 322 6.67 -23.73 11.32
N ILE A 323 6.39 -23.39 12.57
CA ILE A 323 5.02 -23.14 13.04
C ILE A 323 4.57 -21.88 12.33
N ASP A 324 3.68 -22.04 11.37
CA ASP A 324 3.10 -20.93 10.65
C ASP A 324 2.24 -20.07 11.59
N ARG A 325 2.83 -18.95 12.04
CA ARG A 325 2.20 -18.06 13.02
C ARG A 325 0.97 -17.35 12.47
N PHE A 326 0.88 -17.19 11.15
CA PHE A 326 -0.33 -16.70 10.50
C PHE A 326 -1.49 -17.69 10.76
N ALA A 327 -1.28 -18.98 10.47
CA ALA A 327 -2.27 -20.02 10.75
C ALA A 327 -2.64 -20.11 12.24
N GLY A 328 -1.68 -19.94 13.14
CA GLY A 328 -1.92 -19.95 14.59
C GLY A 328 -2.81 -18.79 15.10
N LEU A 329 -2.89 -17.68 14.36
CA LEU A 329 -3.78 -16.55 14.64
C LEU A 329 -5.10 -16.63 13.89
N GLY A 330 -5.37 -17.73 13.16
CA GLY A 330 -6.52 -17.83 12.26
C GLY A 330 -6.41 -16.91 11.03
N LEU A 331 -5.21 -16.39 10.75
CA LEU A 331 -4.94 -15.61 9.54
C LEU A 331 -4.65 -16.59 8.39
N GLN A 332 -5.42 -16.51 7.30
CA GLN A 332 -5.31 -17.44 6.17
C GLN A 332 -3.93 -17.37 5.49
N ARG A 333 -3.45 -18.54 5.04
CA ARG A 333 -2.06 -18.81 4.62
C ARG A 333 -1.57 -18.06 3.39
N ASP A 334 -2.44 -17.83 2.42
CA ASP A 334 -2.17 -17.15 1.16
C ASP A 334 -3.49 -16.73 0.53
N HIS A 335 -3.48 -15.69 -0.32
CA HIS A 335 -4.62 -14.86 -0.73
C HIS A 335 -5.68 -15.52 -1.62
N ARG A 336 -5.98 -16.81 -1.45
CA ARG A 336 -7.33 -17.32 -1.74
C ARG A 336 -8.24 -16.92 -0.59
N TYR A 337 -8.75 -15.68 -0.62
CA TYR A 337 -9.81 -15.25 0.28
C TYR A 337 -11.14 -15.93 -0.09
N THR A 338 -11.26 -17.20 0.27
CA THR A 338 -12.54 -17.89 0.43
C THR A 338 -12.68 -18.19 1.92
N GLY A 339 -13.44 -17.38 2.66
CA GLY A 339 -13.78 -17.70 4.05
C GLY A 339 -13.84 -16.52 5.00
N PHE A 340 -14.92 -15.75 4.93
CA PHE A 340 -15.47 -15.06 6.11
C PHE A 340 -17.00 -15.08 6.00
N ALA A 341 -17.57 -16.27 6.18
CA ALA A 341 -19.00 -16.47 6.46
C ALA A 341 -19.26 -16.77 7.95
N ASN A 342 -18.24 -16.88 8.82
CA ASN A 342 -18.41 -17.29 10.22
C ASN A 342 -17.68 -16.39 11.23
N LEU A 343 -17.85 -15.07 11.11
CA LEU A 343 -17.80 -14.21 12.30
C LEU A 343 -19.14 -13.49 12.36
N GLY A 344 -20.07 -14.10 13.08
CA GLY A 344 -21.40 -13.55 13.33
C GLY A 344 -21.30 -12.17 13.99
N ILE A 345 -21.77 -11.18 13.25
CA ILE A 345 -22.55 -10.07 13.79
C ILE A 345 -23.99 -10.34 13.37
#